data_AF-A0A956PST4-F1
#
_entry.id   AF-A0A956PST4-F1
#
_cell.length_a   1.000
_cell.length_b   1.000
_cell.length_c   1.000
_cell.angle_alpha   90.00
_cell.angle_beta   90.00
_cell.angle_gamma   90.00
#
_symmetry.space_group_name_H-M   'P 1'
#
loop_
_entity.id
_entity.type
_entity.pdbx_description
1 polymer ?
#
loop_
_entity_poly.entity_id
_entity_poly.type
_entity_poly.pdbx_seq_one_letter_code
_entity_poly.pdbx_strand_id
1 'polypeptide(L)'
;MLRRVYFIGFLISVVLLSGCSRDQTKVRVTNPVRADIKVDFLATGTTESKEVQVSNEYNGYLREILVKKDDLVEAGQTLGVIEDTQGTDQLEQLVNELAILRSNRDEYAARLELKRAQIANERRRSSAERRRAEAVYEETIASVSEEKLQAAEATVDEAQAQ
;
A
#
# COMPACT_ATOMS: atom_id res chain seq x y z
N MET A 1 -54.10 -119.32 -29.32
CA MET A 1 -53.28 -118.29 -28.64
C MET A 1 -52.45 -117.40 -29.59
N LEU A 2 -52.82 -117.22 -30.88
CA LEU A 2 -51.96 -116.53 -31.86
C LEU A 2 -52.42 -115.12 -32.30
N ARG A 3 -53.56 -114.61 -31.80
CA ARG A 3 -54.18 -113.36 -32.29
C ARG A 3 -53.85 -112.10 -31.47
N ARG A 4 -53.25 -112.25 -30.27
CA ARG A 4 -52.89 -111.13 -29.36
C ARG A 4 -51.51 -110.51 -29.64
N VAL A 5 -50.60 -111.25 -30.27
CA VAL A 5 -49.20 -110.79 -30.50
C VAL A 5 -49.11 -109.76 -31.62
N TYR A 6 -49.92 -109.88 -32.67
CA TYR A 6 -49.92 -108.93 -33.79
C TYR A 6 -50.49 -107.54 -33.43
N PHE A 7 -51.40 -107.46 -32.45
CA PHE A 7 -52.01 -106.19 -32.04
C PHE A 7 -51.04 -105.30 -31.25
N ILE A 8 -50.13 -105.90 -30.48
CA ILE A 8 -49.12 -105.19 -29.69
C ILE A 8 -47.99 -104.67 -30.60
N GLY A 9 -47.60 -105.45 -31.62
CA GLY A 9 -46.62 -105.01 -32.61
C GLY A 9 -47.08 -103.82 -33.46
N PHE A 10 -48.36 -103.78 -33.83
CA PHE A 10 -48.93 -102.66 -34.58
C PHE A 10 -49.04 -101.38 -33.73
N LEU A 11 -49.37 -101.51 -32.44
CA LEU A 11 -49.50 -100.36 -31.54
C LEU A 11 -48.15 -99.70 -31.23
N ILE A 12 -47.07 -100.48 -31.11
CA ILE A 12 -45.71 -99.95 -30.91
C ILE A 12 -45.19 -99.23 -32.16
N SER A 13 -45.53 -99.70 -33.36
CA SER A 13 -45.12 -99.04 -34.60
C SER A 13 -45.82 -97.70 -34.84
N VAL A 14 -47.06 -97.50 -34.36
CA VAL A 14 -47.79 -96.24 -34.55
C VAL A 14 -47.32 -95.15 -33.59
N VAL A 15 -46.84 -95.52 -32.39
CA VAL A 15 -46.35 -94.57 -31.38
C VAL A 15 -44.99 -93.97 -31.77
N LEU A 16 -44.15 -94.71 -32.50
CA LEU A 16 -42.82 -94.23 -32.92
C LEU A 16 -42.83 -93.27 -34.12
N LEU A 17 -43.96 -93.13 -34.83
CA LEU A 17 -44.07 -92.28 -36.03
C LEU A 17 -44.66 -90.88 -35.78
N SER A 18 -45.00 -90.53 -34.53
CA SER A 18 -45.64 -89.23 -34.20
C SER A 18 -44.68 -88.14 -33.68
N GLY A 19 -43.37 -88.36 -33.75
CA GLY A 19 -42.35 -87.44 -33.22
C GLY A 19 -41.74 -86.49 -34.26
N CYS A 20 -42.54 -85.63 -34.88
CA CYS A 20 -42.04 -84.50 -35.69
C CYS A 20 -42.92 -83.26 -35.49
N SER A 21 -42.83 -82.62 -34.32
CA SER A 21 -43.35 -81.26 -34.12
C SER A 21 -42.26 -80.26 -34.46
N ARG A 22 -42.39 -79.58 -35.61
CA ARG A 22 -41.58 -78.40 -35.95
C ARG A 22 -41.80 -77.33 -34.89
N ASP A 23 -40.79 -77.09 -34.09
CA ASP A 23 -40.74 -75.98 -33.15
C ASP A 23 -40.62 -74.66 -33.94
N GLN A 24 -41.76 -74.01 -34.19
CA GLN A 24 -41.79 -72.69 -34.82
C GLN A 24 -41.40 -71.65 -33.77
N THR A 25 -40.16 -71.17 -33.87
CA THR A 25 -39.68 -70.02 -33.11
C THR A 25 -40.55 -68.79 -33.39
N LYS A 26 -41.46 -68.47 -32.47
CA LYS A 26 -42.26 -67.23 -32.53
C LYS A 26 -41.34 -66.04 -32.33
N VAL A 27 -41.02 -65.36 -33.43
CA VAL A 27 -40.32 -64.07 -33.39
C VAL A 27 -41.28 -63.02 -32.82
N ARG A 28 -40.95 -62.47 -31.65
CA ARG A 28 -41.66 -61.30 -31.11
C ARG A 28 -41.12 -60.05 -31.79
N VAL A 29 -41.99 -59.38 -32.54
CA VAL A 29 -41.69 -58.09 -33.16
C VAL A 29 -42.43 -57.01 -32.38
N THR A 30 -41.75 -55.93 -32.03
CA THR A 30 -42.36 -54.73 -31.44
C THR A 30 -42.20 -53.55 -32.39
N ASN A 31 -43.19 -52.66 -32.42
CA ASN A 31 -43.14 -51.47 -33.28
C ASN A 31 -42.29 -50.38 -32.60
N PRO A 32 -41.27 -49.82 -33.29
CA PRO A 32 -40.47 -48.75 -32.73
C PRO A 32 -41.33 -47.49 -32.56
N VAL A 33 -41.33 -46.94 -31.35
CA VAL A 33 -41.95 -45.65 -31.05
C VAL A 33 -40.87 -44.59 -31.12
N ARG A 34 -41.14 -43.48 -31.82
CA ARG A 34 -40.22 -42.34 -31.88
C ARG A 34 -40.22 -41.66 -30.50
N ALA A 35 -39.11 -41.81 -29.78
CA ALA A 35 -38.88 -41.18 -28.50
C ALA A 35 -37.48 -40.57 -28.47
N ASP A 36 -37.30 -39.54 -27.65
CA ASP A 36 -35.99 -38.93 -27.44
C ASP A 36 -35.14 -39.84 -26.57
N ILE A 37 -34.02 -40.32 -27.14
CA ILE A 37 -33.07 -41.18 -26.44
C ILE A 37 -32.10 -40.26 -25.69
N LYS A 38 -32.17 -40.28 -24.36
CA LYS A 38 -31.16 -39.67 -23.50
C LYS A 38 -30.06 -40.70 -23.25
N VAL A 39 -28.82 -40.29 -23.52
CA VAL A 39 -27.63 -41.09 -23.25
C VAL A 39 -26.90 -40.42 -22.10
N ASP A 40 -26.93 -41.07 -20.94
CA ASP A 40 -26.22 -40.60 -19.77
C ASP A 40 -24.81 -41.19 -19.78
N PHE A 41 -23.80 -40.33 -19.61
CA PHE A 41 -22.41 -40.73 -19.48
C PHE A 41 -21.96 -40.55 -18.03
N LEU A 42 -21.39 -41.59 -17.44
CA LEU A 42 -20.75 -41.52 -16.14
C LEU A 42 -19.38 -40.87 -16.30
N ALA A 43 -19.24 -39.65 -15.78
CA ALA A 43 -17.97 -38.94 -15.69
C ALA A 43 -17.60 -38.76 -14.22
N THR A 44 -16.35 -39.06 -13.89
CA THR A 44 -15.76 -38.79 -12.57
C THR A 44 -14.87 -37.57 -12.71
N GLY A 45 -15.08 -36.55 -11.87
CA GLY A 45 -14.24 -35.37 -11.79
C GLY A 45 -13.92 -35.06 -10.34
N THR A 46 -12.78 -34.43 -10.09
CA THR A 46 -12.44 -33.86 -8.80
C THR A 46 -12.84 -32.39 -8.78
N THR A 47 -13.28 -31.91 -7.62
CA THR A 47 -13.47 -30.47 -7.37
C THR A 47 -12.33 -30.01 -6.48
N GLU A 48 -11.66 -28.93 -6.89
CA GLU A 48 -10.55 -28.35 -6.14
C GLU A 48 -10.90 -26.92 -5.73
N SER A 49 -10.49 -26.55 -4.52
CA SER A 49 -10.54 -25.17 -4.05
C SER A 49 -9.29 -24.40 -4.48
N LYS A 50 -9.43 -23.09 -4.67
CA LYS A 50 -8.26 -22.23 -4.85
C LYS A 50 -7.53 -22.11 -3.51
N GLU A 51 -6.34 -22.68 -3.42
CA GLU A 51 -5.47 -22.56 -2.25
C GLU A 51 -4.53 -21.36 -2.39
N VAL A 52 -4.38 -20.58 -1.33
CA VAL A 52 -3.45 -19.45 -1.25
C VAL A 52 -2.67 -19.57 0.04
N GLN A 53 -1.35 -19.57 -0.07
CA GLN A 53 -0.46 -19.49 1.09
C GLN A 53 -0.26 -18.02 1.45
N VAL A 54 -0.64 -17.65 2.68
CA VAL A 54 -0.42 -16.31 3.23
C VAL A 54 0.79 -16.37 4.16
N SER A 55 1.81 -15.59 3.85
CA SER A 55 3.04 -15.46 4.65
C SER A 55 3.30 -13.98 4.98
N ASN A 56 4.07 -13.74 6.03
CA ASN A 56 4.55 -12.41 6.39
C ASN A 56 5.91 -12.10 5.73
N GLU A 57 6.12 -10.85 5.35
CA GLU A 57 7.41 -10.36 4.83
C GLU A 57 8.35 -9.86 5.94
N TYR A 58 7.79 -9.45 7.07
CA TYR A 58 8.53 -8.82 8.17
C TYR A 58 8.95 -9.84 9.23
N ASN A 59 10.17 -9.70 9.73
CA ASN A 59 10.68 -10.51 10.84
C ASN A 59 10.10 -9.97 12.17
N GLY A 60 9.52 -10.85 12.97
CA GLY A 60 8.95 -10.49 14.27
C GLY A 60 8.37 -11.70 15.00
N TYR A 61 7.83 -11.48 16.20
CA TYR A 61 7.18 -12.53 16.98
C TYR A 61 5.68 -12.53 16.69
N LEU A 62 5.12 -13.69 16.37
CA LEU A 62 3.67 -13.83 16.24
C LEU A 62 3.04 -13.68 17.63
N ARG A 63 2.38 -12.54 17.85
CA ARG A 63 1.77 -12.21 19.14
C ARG A 63 0.40 -12.87 19.28
N GLU A 64 -0.39 -12.80 18.22
CA GLU A 64 -1.77 -13.29 18.24
C GLU A 64 -2.22 -13.80 16.87
N ILE A 65 -3.04 -14.84 16.89
CA ILE A 65 -3.82 -15.32 15.74
C ILE A 65 -5.29 -15.06 16.06
N LEU A 66 -5.97 -14.30 15.20
CA LEU A 66 -7.34 -13.81 15.42
C LEU A 66 -8.41 -14.70 14.78
N VAL A 67 -8.00 -15.72 14.03
CA VAL A 67 -8.89 -16.61 13.28
C VAL A 67 -8.65 -18.06 13.67
N LYS A 68 -9.70 -18.87 13.60
CA LYS A 68 -9.62 -20.32 13.80
C LYS A 68 -9.69 -21.03 12.46
N LYS A 69 -9.32 -22.31 12.50
CA LYS A 69 -9.52 -23.19 11.35
C LYS A 69 -11.01 -23.22 10.99
N ASP A 70 -11.28 -23.13 9.69
CA ASP A 70 -12.61 -23.16 9.07
C ASP A 70 -13.47 -21.90 9.29
N ASP A 71 -12.89 -20.81 9.81
CA ASP A 71 -13.55 -19.49 9.85
C ASP A 71 -13.63 -18.89 8.44
N LEU A 72 -14.78 -18.29 8.13
CA LEU A 72 -14.95 -17.45 6.94
C LEU A 72 -14.29 -16.10 7.18
N VAL A 73 -13.45 -15.66 6.24
CA VAL A 73 -12.73 -14.39 6.31
C VAL A 73 -12.96 -13.55 5.07
N GLU A 74 -13.00 -12.23 5.25
CA GLU A 74 -13.16 -11.27 4.15
C GLU A 74 -11.80 -10.76 3.65
N ALA A 75 -11.78 -10.25 2.42
CA ALA A 75 -10.57 -9.66 1.86
C ALA A 75 -10.14 -8.43 2.67
N GLY A 76 -8.87 -8.40 3.10
CA GLY A 76 -8.31 -7.34 3.93
C GLY A 76 -8.56 -7.49 5.43
N GLN A 77 -9.25 -8.56 5.86
CA GLN A 77 -9.41 -8.85 7.28
C GLN A 77 -8.07 -9.20 7.94
N THR A 78 -7.84 -8.63 9.12
CA THR A 78 -6.66 -8.96 9.94
C THR A 78 -6.78 -10.39 10.48
N LEU A 79 -5.82 -11.24 10.12
CA LEU A 79 -5.78 -12.65 10.54
C LEU A 79 -4.94 -12.89 11.79
N GLY A 80 -3.98 -11.99 12.06
CA GLY A 80 -3.06 -12.10 13.19
C GLY A 80 -2.23 -10.83 13.36
N VAL A 81 -1.57 -10.72 14.50
CA VAL A 81 -0.74 -9.59 14.88
C VAL A 81 0.68 -10.08 15.12
N ILE A 82 1.62 -9.45 14.41
CA ILE A 82 3.05 -9.66 14.60
C ILE A 82 3.59 -8.49 15.41
N GLU A 83 4.32 -8.80 16.46
CA GLU A 83 5.08 -7.84 17.24
C GLU A 83 6.42 -7.58 16.55
N ASP A 84 6.54 -6.37 16.00
CA ASP A 84 7.77 -5.84 15.43
C ASP A 84 8.40 -4.83 16.41
N THR A 85 9.38 -5.30 17.18
CA THR A 85 10.13 -4.43 18.09
C THR A 85 11.11 -3.55 17.32
N GLN A 86 11.67 -4.01 16.20
CA GLN A 86 12.67 -3.26 15.43
C GLN A 86 12.05 -2.06 14.73
N GLY A 87 10.90 -2.24 14.08
CA GLY A 87 10.16 -1.16 13.45
C GLY A 87 9.66 -0.12 14.45
N THR A 88 9.26 -0.56 15.65
CA THR A 88 8.84 0.35 16.73
C THR A 88 10.01 1.20 17.23
N ASP A 89 11.15 0.58 17.51
CA ASP A 89 12.36 1.30 17.96
C ASP A 89 12.87 2.28 16.90
N GLN A 90 12.86 1.86 15.62
CA GLN A 90 13.27 2.72 14.51
C GLN A 90 12.30 3.90 14.33
N LEU A 91 10.99 3.68 14.48
CA LEU A 91 10.00 4.74 14.45
C LEU A 91 10.23 5.74 15.59
N GLU A 92 10.50 5.26 16.81
CA GLU A 92 10.78 6.12 17.95
C GLU A 92 12.05 6.97 17.73
N GLN A 93 13.12 6.36 17.21
CA GLN A 93 14.35 7.08 16.87
C GLN A 93 14.08 8.19 15.85
N LEU A 94 13.32 7.92 14.79
CA LEU A 94 12.96 8.90 13.77
C LEU A 94 12.10 10.04 14.33
N VAL A 95 11.17 9.74 15.24
CA VAL A 95 10.36 10.76 15.92
C VAL A 95 11.23 11.67 16.79
N ASN A 96 12.18 11.08 17.53
CA ASN A 96 13.11 11.83 18.37
C ASN A 96 14.06 12.71 17.53
N GLU A 97 14.59 12.18 16.43
CA GLU A 97 15.42 12.94 15.49
C GLU A 97 14.65 14.12 14.89
N LEU A 98 13.38 13.90 14.49
CA LEU A 98 12.51 14.96 13.99
C LEU A 98 12.27 16.05 15.04
N ALA A 99 12.11 15.69 16.31
CA ALA A 99 11.94 16.65 17.40
C ALA A 99 13.20 17.52 17.61
N ILE A 100 14.39 16.91 17.55
CA ILE A 100 15.67 17.63 17.63
C ILE A 100 15.81 18.60 16.46
N LEU A 101 15.55 18.15 15.22
CA LEU A 101 15.64 18.99 14.03
C LEU A 101 14.67 20.17 14.07
N ARG A 102 13.45 19.97 14.57
CA ARG A 102 12.48 21.05 14.78
C ARG A 102 12.99 22.08 15.78
N SER A 103 13.55 21.62 16.90
CA SER A 103 14.12 22.49 17.93
C SER A 103 15.30 23.30 17.38
N ASN A 104 16.19 22.66 16.63
CA ASN A 104 17.33 23.33 15.98
C ASN A 104 16.86 24.38 14.97
N ARG A 105 15.84 24.07 14.16
CA ARG A 105 15.24 25.02 13.22
C ARG A 105 14.74 26.26 13.95
N ASP A 106 14.03 26.08 15.07
CA ASP A 106 13.44 27.17 15.83
C ASP A 106 14.53 28.03 16.51
N GLU A 107 15.59 27.41 17.03
CA GLU A 107 16.76 28.12 17.54
C GLU A 107 17.45 28.96 16.45
N TYR A 108 17.67 28.37 15.27
CA TYR A 108 18.29 29.09 14.16
C TYR A 108 17.42 30.24 13.65
N ALA A 109 16.10 30.07 13.63
CA ALA A 109 15.16 31.14 13.27
C ALA A 109 15.26 32.30 14.25
N ALA A 110 15.24 32.03 15.56
CA ALA A 110 15.39 33.05 16.60
C ALA A 110 16.77 33.75 16.53
N ARG A 111 17.84 32.98 16.29
CA ARG A 111 19.20 33.53 16.12
C ARG A 111 19.30 34.42 14.88
N LEU A 112 18.65 34.04 13.78
CA LEU A 112 18.59 34.84 12.56
C LEU A 112 17.84 36.15 12.79
N GLU A 113 16.72 36.10 13.50
CA GLU A 113 15.93 37.29 13.85
C GLU A 113 16.75 38.26 14.72
N LEU A 114 17.41 37.74 15.76
CA LEU A 114 18.29 38.51 16.62
C LEU A 114 19.41 39.19 15.79
N LYS A 115 20.04 38.46 14.86
CA LYS A 115 21.08 39.02 13.99
C LYS A 115 20.55 40.10 13.06
N ARG A 116 19.35 39.93 12.51
CA ARG A 116 18.68 40.96 11.70
C ARG A 116 18.42 42.23 12.51
N ALA A 117 17.93 42.09 13.74
CA ALA A 117 17.69 43.21 14.65
C ALA A 117 19.00 43.93 15.03
N GLN A 118 20.08 43.19 15.29
CA GLN A 118 21.42 43.75 15.55
C GLN A 118 21.91 44.60 14.36
N ILE A 119 21.87 44.05 13.15
CA ILE A 119 22.27 44.76 11.92
C ILE A 119 21.42 46.01 11.71
N ALA A 120 20.10 45.92 11.92
CA ALA A 120 19.21 47.07 11.79
C ALA A 120 19.55 48.18 12.78
N ASN A 121 19.83 47.84 14.05
CA ASN A 121 20.24 48.80 15.07
C ASN A 121 21.61 49.43 14.77
N GLU A 122 22.58 48.64 14.32
CA GLU A 122 23.91 49.12 13.95
C GLU A 122 23.84 50.10 12.77
N ARG A 123 23.04 49.78 11.73
CA ARG A 123 22.78 50.69 10.62
C ARG A 123 22.18 52.02 11.08
N ARG A 124 21.21 51.98 12.01
CA ARG A 124 20.60 53.20 12.58
C ARG A 124 21.64 54.02 13.33
N ARG A 125 22.46 53.40 14.19
CA ARG A 125 23.54 54.07 14.94
C ARG A 125 24.54 54.72 13.99
N SER A 126 25.07 53.97 13.03
CA SER A 126 26.01 54.48 12.03
C SER A 126 25.43 55.65 11.24
N SER A 127 24.15 55.58 10.84
CA SER A 127 23.48 56.69 10.14
C SER A 127 23.30 57.94 11.02
N ALA A 128 23.14 57.77 12.33
CA ALA A 128 23.00 58.87 13.27
C ALA A 128 24.37 59.50 13.57
N GLU A 129 25.42 58.69 13.71
CA GLU A 129 26.80 59.15 13.86
C GLU A 129 27.27 59.95 12.65
N ARG A 130 27.00 59.47 11.43
CA ARG A 130 27.29 60.23 10.20
C ARG A 130 26.60 61.60 10.19
N ARG A 131 25.30 61.65 10.51
CA ARG A 131 24.54 62.90 10.60
C ARG A 131 25.10 63.86 11.65
N ARG A 132 25.55 63.34 12.80
CA ARG A 132 26.18 64.15 13.85
C ARG A 132 27.54 64.68 13.41
N ALA A 133 28.37 63.84 12.77
CA ALA A 133 29.67 64.26 12.28
C ALA A 133 29.54 65.34 11.20
N GLU A 134 28.55 65.22 10.32
CA GLU A 134 28.27 66.23 9.29
C GLU A 134 27.82 67.56 9.91
N ALA A 135 26.90 67.52 10.88
CA ALA A 135 26.47 68.74 11.59
C ALA A 135 27.63 69.43 12.35
N VAL A 136 28.49 68.65 13.02
CA VAL A 136 29.69 69.19 13.70
C VAL A 136 30.67 69.77 12.69
N TYR A 137 30.85 69.11 11.54
CA TYR A 137 31.71 69.63 10.48
C TYR A 137 31.19 70.96 9.93
N GLU A 138 29.89 71.05 9.62
CA GLU A 138 29.24 72.29 9.17
C GLU A 138 29.38 73.42 10.21
N GLU A 139 29.14 73.13 11.49
CA GLU A 139 29.31 74.09 12.60
C GLU A 139 30.77 74.54 12.74
N THR A 140 31.72 73.61 12.63
CA THR A 140 33.16 73.90 12.73
C THR A 140 33.62 74.78 11.56
N ILE A 141 33.15 74.50 10.34
CA ILE A 141 33.48 75.32 9.16
C ILE A 141 32.87 76.72 9.29
N ALA A 142 31.60 76.82 9.71
CA ALA A 142 30.94 78.10 9.91
C ALA A 142 31.67 78.97 10.97
N SER A 143 31.94 78.41 12.15
CA SER A 143 32.63 79.12 13.24
C SER A 143 34.06 79.53 12.90
N VAL A 144 34.83 78.64 12.26
CA VAL A 144 36.21 78.96 11.84
C VAL A 144 36.23 80.04 10.76
N SER A 145 35.24 80.07 9.87
CA SER A 145 35.19 81.06 8.79
C SER A 145 34.92 82.47 9.33
N GLU A 146 33.90 82.68 10.17
CA GLU A 146 33.57 84.03 10.62
C GLU A 146 34.59 84.57 11.63
N GLU A 147 34.89 83.82 12.69
CA GLU A 147 35.73 84.34 13.78
C GLU A 147 37.20 84.47 13.36
N LYS A 148 37.75 83.51 12.60
CA LYS A 148 39.15 83.59 12.19
C LYS A 148 39.37 84.51 11.01
N LEU A 149 38.41 84.68 10.09
CA LEU A 149 38.55 85.69 9.04
C LEU A 149 38.54 87.09 9.66
N GLN A 150 37.59 87.39 10.55
CA GLN A 150 37.53 88.70 11.20
C GLN A 150 38.77 88.99 12.05
N ALA A 151 39.25 88.02 12.83
CA ALA A 151 40.46 88.19 13.63
C ALA A 151 41.72 88.34 12.76
N ALA A 152 41.81 87.60 11.64
CA ALA A 152 42.92 87.70 10.70
C ALA A 152 42.90 89.04 9.92
N GLU A 153 41.73 89.52 9.52
CA GLU A 153 41.58 90.84 8.88
C GLU A 153 41.99 91.96 9.84
N ALA A 154 41.50 91.93 11.08
CA ALA A 154 41.85 92.94 12.08
C ALA A 154 43.36 92.98 12.37
N THR A 155 44.03 91.83 12.41
CA THR A 155 45.50 91.78 12.60
C THR A 155 46.28 92.27 11.38
N VAL A 156 45.76 92.06 10.16
CA VAL A 156 46.37 92.62 8.94
C VAL A 156 46.24 94.15 8.93
N ASP A 157 45.07 94.69 9.26
CA ASP A 157 44.84 96.13 9.31
C ASP A 157 45.74 96.81 10.35
N GLU A 158 45.89 96.20 11.53
CA GLU A 158 46.75 96.70 12.60
C GLU A 158 48.24 96.67 12.21
N ALA A 159 48.67 95.65 11.45
CA ALA A 159 50.04 95.56 10.93
C ALA A 159 50.33 96.54 9.78
N GLN A 160 49.31 96.97 9.02
CA GLN A 160 49.45 97.97 7.95
C GLN A 160 49.45 99.42 8.47
N ALA A 161 48.90 99.66 9.67
CA ALA A 161 48.85 100.98 10.30
C ALA A 161 50.14 101.37 11.06
N GLN A 162 51.10 100.44 11.19
CA GLN A 162 52.43 100.65 11.76
C GLN A 162 53.46 101.00 10.68
#